data_AF-A0A194WZ66-F1
#
_entry.id   AF-A0A194WZ66-F1
#
_cell.length_a   1.000
_cell.length_b   1.000
_cell.length_c   1.000
_cell.angle_alpha   90.00
_cell.angle_beta   90.00
_cell.angle_gamma   90.00
#
_symmetry.space_group_name_H-M   'P 1'
#
loop_
_entity.id
_entity.type
_entity.pdbx_description
1 polymer ?
#
loop_
_entity_poly.entity_id
_entity_poly.type
_entity_poly.pdbx_seq_one_letter_code
_entity_poly.pdbx_strand_id
1 'polypeptide(L)'
;MATFQRVGIKEARLLLPGTILWLPPKDQIEEDRYTSPLLLDGAFNHPVVILSFQEPNRVKYHSWAEIAIITSFHGSTIKSHLAAKGIKHSTGVEAAEKAGYLRIVTASKPHAKDVLHLRDGKGMKRDSAYVNVKETFWVEVSALAKYGLGEDLNAYSLTNQSLKKLREGAEEYKERKRVKEEKAAKKEKGAKERDGKEKEVTQSKKKVQVERKSRAKPKRSTGKVVSTGRVTKPRKSKLIKMLGKKA
;
A
#
# COMPACT_ATOMS: atom_id res chain seq x y z
N MET A 1 28.98 -1.94 -10.49
CA MET A 1 27.64 -1.35 -10.35
C MET A 1 27.07 -1.13 -11.74
N ALA A 2 25.77 -1.32 -11.96
CA ALA A 2 25.17 -1.01 -13.25
C ALA A 2 25.12 0.51 -13.45
N THR A 3 25.66 1.01 -14.56
CA THR A 3 25.61 2.43 -14.90
C THR A 3 24.29 2.71 -15.62
N PHE A 4 23.44 3.54 -15.02
CA PHE A 4 22.19 3.94 -15.65
C PHE A 4 22.38 5.20 -16.49
N GLN A 5 21.86 5.21 -17.71
CA GLN A 5 21.82 6.40 -18.54
C GLN A 5 20.65 7.29 -18.09
N ARG A 6 20.95 8.41 -17.43
CA ARG A 6 19.95 9.39 -16.99
C ARG A 6 19.19 9.97 -18.18
N VAL A 7 17.95 10.38 -17.95
CA VAL A 7 17.22 11.20 -18.92
C VAL A 7 17.96 12.54 -19.04
N GLY A 8 18.28 12.98 -20.26
CA GLY A 8 18.94 14.26 -20.47
C GLY A 8 17.98 15.46 -20.40
N ILE A 9 18.50 16.65 -20.14
CA ILE A 9 17.71 17.90 -20.10
C ILE A 9 16.94 18.13 -21.42
N LYS A 10 17.58 17.86 -22.57
CA LYS A 10 16.96 18.01 -23.89
C LYS A 10 15.89 16.94 -24.15
N GLU A 11 16.08 15.75 -23.59
CA GLU A 11 15.21 14.59 -23.79
C GLU A 11 13.94 14.68 -22.95
N ALA A 12 13.99 15.33 -21.79
CA ALA A 12 12.83 15.49 -20.91
C ALA A 12 11.60 16.06 -21.63
N ARG A 13 11.82 16.98 -22.58
CA ARG A 13 10.74 17.60 -23.39
C ARG A 13 10.07 16.63 -24.37
N LEU A 14 10.71 15.50 -24.67
CA LEU A 14 10.23 14.47 -25.58
C LEU A 14 9.49 13.34 -24.85
N LEU A 15 9.50 13.35 -23.52
CA LEU A 15 8.82 12.33 -22.74
C LEU A 15 7.31 12.45 -22.89
N LEU A 16 6.68 11.30 -23.10
CA LEU A 16 5.23 11.19 -23.21
C LEU A 16 4.68 10.29 -22.11
N PRO A 17 3.43 10.50 -21.67
CA PRO A 17 2.75 9.49 -20.88
C PRO A 17 2.71 8.14 -21.60
N GLY A 18 2.86 7.06 -20.83
CA GLY A 18 3.02 5.70 -21.31
C GLY A 18 4.47 5.28 -21.54
N THR A 19 5.43 6.21 -21.51
CA THR A 19 6.87 5.89 -21.61
C THR A 19 7.32 5.10 -20.39
N ILE A 20 8.04 4.00 -20.64
CA ILE A 20 8.68 3.20 -19.61
C ILE A 20 10.10 3.70 -19.42
N LEU A 21 10.41 4.08 -18.18
CA LEU A 21 11.72 4.50 -17.72
C LEU A 21 12.18 3.57 -16.60
N TRP A 22 13.37 3.85 -16.05
CA TRP A 22 13.90 3.17 -14.89
C TRP A 22 13.98 4.13 -13.72
N LEU A 23 13.45 3.74 -12.56
CA LEU A 23 13.70 4.39 -11.29
C LEU A 23 14.97 3.77 -10.69
N PRO A 24 16.12 4.47 -10.69
CA PRO A 24 17.38 3.89 -10.27
C PRO A 24 17.42 3.54 -8.79
N PRO A 25 18.45 2.81 -8.33
CA PRO A 25 18.75 2.66 -6.91
C PRO A 25 18.77 4.02 -6.20
N LYS A 26 18.26 4.05 -4.96
CA LYS A 26 18.08 5.29 -4.18
C LYS A 26 19.39 6.04 -3.97
N ASP A 27 20.48 5.32 -3.72
CA ASP A 27 21.85 5.81 -3.54
C ASP A 27 22.46 6.43 -4.80
N GLN A 28 21.84 6.23 -5.97
CA GLN A 28 22.30 6.80 -7.22
C GLN A 28 21.51 8.04 -7.63
N ILE A 29 20.38 8.32 -6.98
CA ILE A 29 19.57 9.51 -7.23
C ILE A 29 20.20 10.67 -6.44
N GLU A 30 20.38 11.82 -7.10
CA GLU A 30 20.94 13.02 -6.45
C GLU A 30 20.00 13.45 -5.30
N GLU A 31 20.57 13.86 -4.16
CA GLU A 31 19.84 14.13 -2.92
C GLU A 31 18.82 15.27 -3.04
N ASP A 32 19.01 16.17 -4.01
CA ASP A 32 18.13 17.32 -4.29
C ASP A 32 16.91 16.95 -5.15
N ARG A 33 16.85 15.72 -5.68
CA ARG A 33 15.75 15.32 -6.59
C ARG A 33 14.53 14.87 -5.84
N TYR A 34 13.39 15.41 -6.26
CA TYR A 34 12.13 15.03 -5.67
C TYR A 34 11.79 13.57 -6.00
N THR A 35 11.63 12.76 -4.95
CA THR A 35 10.95 11.47 -5.00
C THR A 35 9.89 11.45 -3.92
N SER A 36 8.72 10.89 -4.20
CA SER A 36 7.64 10.83 -3.23
C SER A 36 8.12 10.21 -1.91
N PRO A 37 7.87 10.82 -0.74
CA PRO A 37 8.28 10.28 0.55
C PRO A 37 7.57 8.97 0.91
N LEU A 38 6.51 8.62 0.18
CA LEU A 38 5.78 7.37 0.32
C LEU A 38 6.44 6.21 -0.46
N LEU A 39 7.45 6.48 -1.28
CA LEU A 39 8.23 5.43 -1.94
C LEU A 39 9.08 4.70 -0.90
N LEU A 40 8.77 3.43 -0.67
CA LEU A 40 9.57 2.54 0.15
C LEU A 40 10.89 2.21 -0.56
N ASP A 41 11.94 1.86 0.20
CA ASP A 41 13.26 1.53 -0.39
C ASP A 41 13.19 0.37 -1.41
N GLY A 42 12.26 -0.56 -1.23
CA GLY A 42 12.00 -1.65 -2.18
C GLY A 42 11.30 -1.25 -3.49
N ALA A 43 10.92 0.02 -3.66
CA ALA A 43 10.33 0.56 -4.89
C ALA A 43 11.40 1.03 -5.89
N PHE A 44 12.62 1.30 -5.43
CA PHE A 44 13.74 1.73 -6.25
C PHE A 44 14.36 0.56 -7.03
N ASN A 45 15.19 0.87 -8.02
CA ASN A 45 15.81 -0.12 -8.91
C ASN A 45 14.78 -0.95 -9.70
N HIS A 46 13.74 -0.28 -10.19
CA HIS A 46 12.64 -0.90 -10.93
C HIS A 46 12.29 -0.12 -12.20
N PRO A 47 11.81 -0.80 -13.26
CA PRO A 47 11.16 -0.10 -14.36
C PRO A 47 9.87 0.56 -13.87
N VAL A 48 9.55 1.71 -14.44
CA VAL A 48 8.36 2.50 -14.11
C VAL A 48 7.71 2.99 -15.39
N VAL A 49 6.41 3.19 -15.37
CA VAL A 49 5.67 3.81 -16.48
C VAL A 49 5.16 5.16 -16.07
N ILE A 50 5.36 6.17 -16.92
CA ILE A 50 4.81 7.51 -16.71
C ILE A 50 3.31 7.45 -16.97
N LEU A 51 2.52 7.75 -15.95
CA LEU A 51 1.07 7.88 -16.07
C LEU A 51 0.68 9.27 -16.54
N SER A 52 1.24 10.32 -15.94
CA SER A 52 0.89 11.70 -16.22
C SER A 52 2.05 12.64 -15.84
N PHE A 53 1.92 13.90 -16.22
CA PHE A 53 2.80 14.97 -15.75
C PHE A 53 1.94 16.01 -15.05
N GLN A 54 2.51 16.70 -14.07
CA GLN A 54 1.82 17.78 -13.37
C GLN A 54 1.47 18.94 -14.34
N GLU A 55 2.38 19.24 -15.27
CA GLU A 55 2.19 20.21 -16.36
C GLU A 55 2.32 19.51 -17.74
N PRO A 56 1.25 18.88 -18.26
CA PRO A 56 1.34 18.06 -19.48
C PRO A 56 1.87 18.77 -20.71
N ASN A 57 1.63 20.08 -20.82
CA ASN A 57 2.02 20.87 -22.00
C ASN A 57 3.44 21.45 -21.92
N ARG A 58 4.14 21.27 -20.79
CA ARG A 58 5.43 21.92 -20.50
C ARG A 58 6.36 21.01 -19.72
N VAL A 59 6.56 19.79 -20.22
CA VAL A 59 7.49 18.84 -19.59
C VAL A 59 8.92 19.37 -19.67
N LYS A 60 9.54 19.58 -18.51
CA LYS A 60 10.92 20.02 -18.30
C LYS A 60 11.67 18.96 -17.50
N TYR A 61 12.98 19.13 -17.41
CA TYR A 61 13.87 18.23 -16.68
C TYR A 61 13.50 18.09 -15.19
N HIS A 62 13.06 19.18 -14.58
CA HIS A 62 12.60 19.21 -13.18
C HIS A 62 11.08 19.07 -13.02
N SER A 63 10.36 18.73 -14.10
CA SER A 63 8.92 18.49 -14.00
C SER A 63 8.63 17.22 -13.22
N TRP A 64 7.48 17.20 -12.56
CA TRP A 64 7.02 16.05 -11.81
C TRP A 64 6.19 15.15 -12.71
N ALA A 65 6.53 13.86 -12.69
CA ALA A 65 5.84 12.79 -13.38
C ALA A 65 5.17 11.89 -12.35
N GLU A 66 3.91 11.55 -12.59
CA GLU A 66 3.24 10.48 -11.88
C GLU A 66 3.67 9.17 -12.52
N ILE A 67 4.16 8.24 -11.70
CA ILE A 67 4.67 6.95 -12.15
C ILE A 67 3.90 5.80 -11.50
N ALA A 68 3.84 4.67 -12.21
CA ALA A 68 3.47 3.38 -11.66
C ALA A 68 4.65 2.40 -11.80
N ILE A 69 4.87 1.59 -10.76
CA ILE A 69 6.03 0.69 -10.67
C ILE A 69 5.76 -0.61 -11.41
N ILE A 70 6.75 -1.08 -12.16
CA ILE A 70 6.74 -2.36 -12.87
C ILE A 70 7.58 -3.38 -12.09
N THR A 71 7.02 -4.56 -11.87
CA THR A 71 7.70 -5.69 -11.21
C THR A 71 7.60 -6.96 -12.04
N SER A 72 8.57 -7.86 -11.85
CA SER A 72 8.62 -9.18 -12.49
C SER A 72 8.56 -10.33 -11.49
N PHE A 73 8.39 -10.07 -10.19
CA PHE A 73 8.41 -11.07 -9.11
C PHE A 73 9.56 -12.10 -9.26
N HIS A 74 10.77 -11.64 -9.58
CA HIS A 74 11.94 -12.48 -9.84
C HIS A 74 11.75 -13.47 -11.00
N GLY A 75 11.00 -13.08 -12.03
CA GLY A 75 10.69 -13.91 -13.19
C GLY A 75 9.54 -14.90 -12.97
N SER A 76 8.96 -14.95 -11.77
CA SER A 76 7.80 -15.79 -11.49
C SER A 76 6.50 -15.13 -11.92
N THR A 77 5.50 -15.94 -12.29
CA THR A 77 4.16 -15.42 -12.53
C THR A 77 3.51 -15.00 -11.22
N ILE A 78 2.66 -13.97 -11.25
CA ILE A 78 1.96 -13.49 -10.06
C ILE A 78 1.15 -14.60 -9.36
N LYS A 79 0.56 -15.52 -10.13
CA LYS A 79 -0.13 -16.71 -9.59
C LYS A 79 0.81 -17.57 -8.75
N SER A 80 2.02 -17.82 -9.23
CA SER A 80 3.02 -18.63 -8.51
C SER A 80 3.54 -17.89 -7.27
N HIS A 81 3.80 -16.60 -7.41
CA HIS A 81 4.23 -15.74 -6.31
C HIS A 81 3.20 -15.71 -5.16
N LEU A 82 1.92 -15.63 -5.48
CA LEU A 82 0.84 -15.65 -4.49
C LEU A 82 0.60 -17.05 -3.91
N ALA A 83 0.73 -18.10 -4.73
CA ALA A 83 0.60 -19.48 -4.27
C ALA A 83 1.67 -19.83 -3.21
N ALA A 84 2.90 -19.33 -3.37
CA ALA A 84 3.96 -19.44 -2.37
C ALA A 84 3.61 -18.78 -1.02
N LYS A 85 2.67 -17.83 -1.02
CA LYS A 85 2.11 -17.17 0.17
C LYS A 85 0.80 -17.83 0.66
N GLY A 86 0.44 -18.99 0.12
CA GLY A 86 -0.80 -19.71 0.45
C GLY A 86 -2.07 -19.19 -0.23
N ILE A 87 -1.96 -18.20 -1.12
CA ILE A 87 -3.11 -17.60 -1.80
C ILE A 87 -3.26 -18.24 -3.19
N LYS A 88 -4.31 -19.04 -3.36
CA LYS A 88 -4.57 -19.76 -4.62
C LYS A 88 -5.61 -19.03 -5.45
N HIS A 89 -5.34 -18.90 -6.74
CA HIS A 89 -6.24 -18.34 -7.75
C HIS A 89 -6.39 -19.31 -8.93
N SER A 90 -7.53 -19.25 -9.61
CA SER A 90 -7.80 -20.14 -10.74
C SER A 90 -6.90 -19.81 -11.94
N THR A 91 -6.79 -18.53 -12.28
CA THR A 91 -6.02 -18.03 -13.42
C THR A 91 -4.99 -16.97 -13.03
N GLY A 92 -4.00 -16.74 -13.89
CA GLY A 92 -3.01 -15.68 -13.69
C GLY A 92 -3.58 -14.27 -13.86
N VAL A 93 -4.64 -14.13 -14.68
CA VAL A 93 -5.34 -12.85 -14.88
C VAL A 93 -6.11 -12.49 -13.61
N GLU A 94 -6.89 -13.42 -13.07
CA GLU A 94 -7.62 -13.24 -11.81
C GLU A 94 -6.66 -12.91 -10.64
N ALA A 95 -5.53 -13.63 -10.57
CA ALA A 95 -4.49 -13.37 -9.58
C ALA A 95 -3.93 -11.94 -9.70
N ALA A 96 -3.67 -11.47 -10.92
CA ALA A 96 -3.18 -10.12 -11.16
C ALA A 96 -4.20 -9.06 -10.76
N GLU A 97 -5.45 -9.20 -11.22
CA GLU A 97 -6.53 -8.27 -10.95
C GLU A 97 -6.79 -8.13 -9.45
N LYS A 98 -6.96 -9.25 -8.73
CA LYS A 98 -7.19 -9.25 -7.27
C LYS A 98 -6.00 -8.69 -6.49
N ALA A 99 -4.79 -8.91 -7.00
CA ALA A 99 -3.60 -8.34 -6.40
C ALA A 99 -3.35 -6.88 -6.81
N GLY A 100 -4.16 -6.29 -7.70
CA GLY A 100 -4.03 -4.92 -8.17
C GLY A 100 -2.84 -4.71 -9.08
N TYR A 101 -2.64 -5.64 -10.01
CA TYR A 101 -1.61 -5.57 -11.03
C TYR A 101 -2.22 -5.73 -12.42
N LEU A 102 -1.67 -5.01 -13.40
CA LEU A 102 -1.94 -5.23 -14.81
C LEU A 102 -0.71 -5.85 -15.46
N ARG A 103 -0.88 -6.94 -16.20
CA ARG A 103 0.21 -7.61 -16.89
C ARG A 103 0.64 -6.79 -18.12
N ILE A 104 1.93 -6.69 -18.36
CA ILE A 104 2.49 -6.11 -19.60
C ILE A 104 2.87 -7.25 -20.55
N VAL A 105 2.72 -7.01 -21.85
CA VAL A 105 3.23 -7.93 -22.88
C VAL A 105 4.76 -8.09 -22.74
N THR A 106 5.23 -9.32 -22.89
CA THR A 106 6.66 -9.66 -22.82
C THR A 106 7.12 -10.18 -24.17
N ALA A 107 8.40 -10.02 -24.49
CA ALA A 107 8.95 -10.50 -25.76
C ALA A 107 8.76 -12.02 -25.93
N SER A 108 8.82 -12.77 -24.83
CA SER A 108 8.59 -14.23 -24.83
C SER A 108 7.12 -14.64 -24.91
N LYS A 109 6.17 -13.73 -24.64
CA LYS A 109 4.72 -14.04 -24.62
C LYS A 109 3.92 -12.91 -25.29
N PRO A 110 4.09 -12.70 -26.61
CA PRO A 110 3.47 -11.59 -27.34
C PRO A 110 1.95 -11.71 -27.46
N HIS A 111 1.40 -12.93 -27.46
CA HIS A 111 -0.03 -13.20 -27.64
C HIS A 111 -0.80 -13.39 -26.32
N ALA A 112 -0.26 -12.90 -25.20
CA ALA A 112 -0.96 -12.98 -23.92
C ALA A 112 -2.24 -12.13 -23.96
N LYS A 113 -3.36 -12.70 -23.51
CA LYS A 113 -4.64 -11.98 -23.38
C LYS A 113 -4.62 -11.07 -22.14
N ASP A 114 -5.43 -10.01 -22.19
CA ASP A 114 -5.64 -9.03 -21.10
C ASP A 114 -4.37 -8.33 -20.60
N VAL A 115 -3.46 -8.01 -21.51
CA VAL A 115 -2.20 -7.33 -21.22
C VAL A 115 -2.18 -5.88 -21.67
N LEU A 116 -1.26 -5.11 -21.09
CA LEU A 116 -0.84 -3.82 -21.57
C LEU A 116 0.17 -4.02 -22.71
N HIS A 117 -0.15 -3.50 -23.88
CA HIS A 117 0.68 -3.59 -25.08
C HIS A 117 1.63 -2.40 -25.17
N LEU A 118 2.87 -2.67 -25.59
CA LEU A 118 3.81 -1.65 -26.01
C LEU A 118 3.61 -1.32 -27.49
N ARG A 119 4.06 -0.14 -27.89
CA ARG A 119 4.11 0.31 -29.28
C ARG A 119 5.09 -0.55 -30.08
N ASP A 120 4.91 -0.53 -31.40
CA ASP A 120 5.81 -1.16 -32.37
C ASP A 120 6.02 -2.67 -32.14
N GLY A 121 5.04 -3.34 -31.53
CA GLY A 121 5.10 -4.77 -31.24
C GLY A 121 6.15 -5.16 -30.19
N LYS A 122 6.74 -4.20 -29.48
CA LYS A 122 7.76 -4.50 -28.45
C LYS A 122 7.15 -5.24 -27.26
N GLY A 123 8.02 -5.91 -26.52
CA GLY A 123 7.70 -6.59 -25.27
C GLY A 123 8.75 -6.34 -24.20
N MET A 124 8.34 -6.41 -22.93
CA MET A 124 9.29 -6.39 -21.83
C MET A 124 10.26 -7.58 -21.91
N LYS A 125 11.53 -7.35 -21.55
CA LYS A 125 12.61 -8.35 -21.67
C LYS A 125 12.45 -9.57 -20.75
N ARG A 126 11.80 -9.41 -19.60
CA ARG A 126 11.54 -10.50 -18.65
C ARG A 126 10.30 -11.29 -19.04
N ASP A 127 10.25 -12.57 -18.71
CA ASP A 127 9.13 -13.48 -19.05
C ASP A 127 7.80 -13.17 -18.38
N SER A 128 7.82 -12.31 -17.36
CA SER A 128 6.65 -11.80 -16.67
C SER A 128 6.95 -10.38 -16.20
N ALA A 129 6.04 -9.47 -16.53
CA ALA A 129 6.09 -8.07 -16.12
C ALA A 129 4.69 -7.59 -15.78
N TYR A 130 4.57 -6.83 -14.69
CA TYR A 130 3.31 -6.38 -14.12
C TYR A 130 3.45 -4.94 -13.63
N VAL A 131 2.50 -4.08 -13.95
CA VAL A 131 2.39 -2.72 -13.39
C VAL A 131 1.52 -2.78 -12.14
N ASN A 132 1.99 -2.22 -11.02
CA ASN A 132 1.15 -2.02 -9.84
C ASN A 132 0.17 -0.85 -10.09
N VAL A 133 -1.14 -1.10 -9.96
CA VAL A 133 -2.17 -0.06 -10.11
C VAL A 133 -2.72 0.47 -8.78
N LYS A 134 -2.34 -0.15 -7.65
CA LYS A 134 -2.81 0.26 -6.32
C LYS A 134 -2.20 1.58 -5.86
N GLU A 135 -0.97 1.82 -6.30
CA GLU A 135 -0.15 2.93 -5.82
C GLU A 135 0.57 3.57 -6.99
N THR A 136 0.50 4.89 -7.02
CA THR A 136 1.21 5.74 -7.96
C THR A 136 1.98 6.77 -7.16
N PHE A 137 3.09 7.23 -7.71
CA PHE A 137 4.01 8.11 -7.01
C PHE A 137 4.41 9.27 -7.90
N TRP A 138 4.59 10.43 -7.30
CA TRP A 138 5.19 11.57 -7.99
C TRP A 138 6.70 11.52 -7.82
N VAL A 139 7.42 11.68 -8.92
CA VAL A 139 8.88 11.78 -8.96
C VAL A 139 9.29 12.85 -9.96
N GLU A 140 10.46 13.43 -9.75
CA GLU A 140 11.06 14.33 -10.72
C GLU A 140 11.57 13.56 -11.93
N VAL A 141 11.42 14.11 -13.14
CA VAL A 141 11.93 13.48 -14.37
C VAL A 141 13.44 13.26 -14.32
N SER A 142 14.19 14.19 -13.72
CA SER A 142 15.64 14.10 -13.49
C SER A 142 16.06 12.90 -12.63
N ALA A 143 15.18 12.41 -11.74
CA ALA A 143 15.44 11.23 -10.93
C ALA A 143 15.37 9.92 -11.74
N LEU A 144 14.85 9.96 -12.97
CA LEU A 144 14.65 8.80 -13.82
C LEU A 144 15.82 8.55 -14.78
N ALA A 145 15.95 7.30 -15.19
CA ALA A 145 16.89 6.85 -16.21
C ALA A 145 16.17 6.17 -17.37
N LYS A 146 16.85 6.07 -18.51
CA LYS A 146 16.34 5.37 -19.69
C LYS A 146 16.19 3.88 -19.40
N TYR A 147 15.12 3.31 -19.93
CA TYR A 147 14.91 1.87 -19.91
C TYR A 147 15.42 1.24 -21.20
N GLY A 148 16.34 0.28 -21.08
CA GLY A 148 17.03 -0.33 -22.22
C GLY A 148 18.30 0.44 -22.58
N LEU A 149 19.44 -0.26 -22.58
CA LEU A 149 20.72 0.34 -22.95
C LEU A 149 20.77 0.56 -24.47
N GLY A 150 21.09 1.78 -24.90
CA GLY A 150 21.26 2.14 -26.31
C GLY A 150 19.97 2.27 -27.11
N GLU A 151 18.80 2.22 -26.46
CA GLU A 151 17.51 2.42 -27.12
C GLU A 151 17.03 3.88 -26.98
N ASP A 152 16.18 4.30 -27.91
CA ASP A 152 15.55 5.61 -27.88
C ASP A 152 14.69 5.78 -26.62
N LEU A 153 14.54 7.03 -26.17
CA LEU A 153 13.83 7.37 -24.93
C LEU A 153 12.41 6.78 -24.87
N ASN A 154 11.69 6.83 -25.98
CA ASN A 154 10.30 6.38 -26.09
C ASN A 154 10.19 4.97 -26.70
N ALA A 155 11.30 4.26 -26.85
CA ALA A 155 11.35 2.93 -27.44
C ALA A 155 10.40 1.96 -26.72
N TYR A 156 10.32 2.01 -25.39
CA TYR A 156 9.37 1.24 -24.61
C TYR A 156 8.22 2.14 -24.16
N SER A 157 7.26 2.38 -25.04
CA SER A 157 6.05 3.15 -24.72
C SER A 157 4.81 2.28 -24.81
N LEU A 158 3.86 2.46 -23.89
CA LEU A 158 2.54 1.85 -23.99
C LEU A 158 1.77 2.37 -25.20
N THR A 159 0.89 1.53 -25.77
CA THR A 159 -0.14 2.01 -26.69
C THR A 159 -1.11 2.93 -25.96
N ASN A 160 -1.76 3.86 -26.68
CA ASN A 160 -2.71 4.80 -26.06
C ASN A 160 -3.86 4.08 -25.35
N GLN A 161 -4.33 2.96 -25.92
CA GLN A 161 -5.35 2.11 -25.29
C GLN A 161 -4.86 1.48 -23.97
N SER A 162 -3.62 0.98 -23.96
CA SER A 162 -3.02 0.39 -22.75
C SER A 162 -2.77 1.44 -21.67
N LEU A 163 -2.29 2.62 -22.04
CA LEU A 163 -2.13 3.75 -21.12
C LEU A 163 -3.48 4.17 -20.53
N LYS A 164 -4.53 4.27 -21.34
CA LYS A 164 -5.88 4.59 -20.87
C LYS A 164 -6.35 3.55 -19.84
N LYS A 165 -6.27 2.26 -20.18
CA LYS A 165 -6.62 1.15 -19.28
C LYS A 165 -5.83 1.21 -17.96
N LEU A 166 -4.55 1.54 -18.03
CA LEU A 166 -3.69 1.66 -16.85
C LEU A 166 -4.10 2.83 -15.95
N ARG A 167 -4.36 4.00 -16.54
CA ARG A 167 -4.83 5.19 -15.80
C ARG A 167 -6.18 4.94 -15.15
N GLU A 168 -7.14 4.38 -15.89
CA GLU A 168 -8.46 4.03 -15.36
C GLU A 168 -8.36 3.06 -14.19
N GLY A 169 -7.51 2.03 -14.31
CA GLY A 169 -7.24 1.11 -13.21
C GLY A 169 -6.65 1.80 -11.97
N ALA A 170 -5.70 2.71 -12.17
CA ALA A 170 -5.09 3.46 -11.06
C ALA A 170 -6.11 4.37 -10.36
N GLU A 171 -6.92 5.12 -11.12
CA GLU A 171 -7.96 6.00 -10.57
C GLU A 171 -9.06 5.23 -9.84
N GLU A 172 -9.50 4.10 -10.40
CA GLU A 172 -10.48 3.23 -9.75
C GLU A 172 -9.97 2.72 -8.38
N TYR A 173 -8.69 2.36 -8.30
CA TYR A 173 -8.08 1.94 -7.05
C TYR A 173 -7.98 3.09 -6.03
N LYS A 174 -7.60 4.29 -6.46
CA LYS A 174 -7.56 5.49 -5.61
C LYS A 174 -8.94 5.82 -5.03
N GLU A 175 -9.99 5.79 -5.85
CA GLU A 175 -11.36 6.08 -5.41
C GLU A 175 -11.85 5.00 -4.42
N ARG A 176 -11.62 3.71 -4.72
CA ARG A 176 -11.94 2.62 -3.79
C ARG A 176 -11.24 2.76 -2.45
N LYS A 177 -9.99 3.23 -2.44
CA LYS A 177 -9.22 3.49 -1.22
C LYS A 177 -9.84 4.65 -0.43
N ARG A 178 -10.14 5.79 -1.08
CA ARG A 178 -10.79 6.95 -0.45
C ARG A 178 -12.12 6.59 0.21
N VAL A 179 -12.99 5.86 -0.49
CA VAL A 179 -14.29 5.41 0.04
C VAL A 179 -14.12 4.50 1.27
N LYS A 180 -13.12 3.62 1.28
CA LYS A 180 -12.83 2.75 2.44
C LYS A 180 -12.35 3.56 3.63
N GLU A 181 -11.46 4.52 3.42
CA GLU A 181 -10.92 5.41 4.46
C GLU A 181 -12.04 6.30 5.05
N GLU A 182 -12.91 6.87 4.22
CA GLU A 182 -14.07 7.64 4.67
C GLU A 182 -15.04 6.80 5.51
N LYS A 183 -15.32 5.55 5.10
CA LYS A 183 -16.16 4.62 5.87
C LYS A 183 -15.51 4.24 7.21
N ALA A 184 -14.21 4.01 7.23
CA ALA A 184 -13.47 3.72 8.46
C ALA A 184 -13.51 4.92 9.42
N ALA A 185 -13.27 6.13 8.92
CA ALA A 185 -13.32 7.36 9.72
C ALA A 185 -14.73 7.62 10.30
N LYS A 186 -15.79 7.39 9.52
CA LYS A 186 -17.18 7.50 10.01
C LYS A 186 -17.49 6.47 11.09
N LYS A 187 -17.04 5.22 10.93
CA LYS A 187 -17.20 4.17 11.93
C LYS A 187 -16.47 4.50 13.23
N GLU A 188 -15.27 5.05 13.14
CA GLU A 188 -14.48 5.46 14.30
C GLU A 188 -15.12 6.64 15.05
N LYS A 189 -15.62 7.66 14.34
CA LYS A 189 -16.36 8.78 14.95
C LYS A 189 -17.65 8.31 15.63
N GLY A 190 -18.42 7.43 14.98
CA GLY A 190 -19.63 6.86 15.56
C GLY A 190 -19.37 5.97 16.78
N ALA A 191 -18.22 5.29 16.85
CA ALA A 191 -17.81 4.53 18.04
C ALA A 191 -17.48 5.48 19.21
N LYS A 192 -16.71 6.55 18.95
CA LYS A 192 -16.35 7.55 19.98
C LYS A 192 -17.57 8.30 20.53
N GLU A 193 -18.57 8.60 19.70
CA GLU A 193 -19.83 9.22 20.15
C GLU A 193 -20.68 8.28 21.01
N ARG A 194 -20.70 6.98 20.70
CA ARG A 194 -21.40 5.97 21.52
C ARG A 194 -20.73 5.79 22.88
N ASP A 195 -19.40 5.72 22.91
CA ASP A 195 -18.64 5.63 24.16
C ASP A 195 -18.77 6.91 25.02
N GLY A 196 -18.89 8.08 24.38
CA GLY A 196 -19.17 9.35 25.06
C GLY A 196 -20.54 9.37 25.73
N LYS A 197 -21.60 8.96 25.02
CA LYS A 197 -22.96 8.86 25.55
C LYS A 197 -23.09 7.81 26.67
N GLU A 198 -22.41 6.67 26.57
CA GLU A 198 -22.42 5.67 27.65
C GLU A 198 -21.77 6.20 28.94
N LYS A 199 -20.67 6.97 28.85
CA LYS A 199 -20.04 7.59 30.02
C LYS A 199 -20.93 8.67 30.65
N GLU A 200 -21.62 9.46 29.85
CA GLU A 200 -22.55 10.50 30.31
C GLU A 200 -23.80 9.91 30.99
N VAL A 201 -24.36 8.82 30.44
CA VAL A 201 -25.48 8.08 31.06
C VAL A 201 -25.04 7.43 32.38
N THR A 202 -23.81 6.92 32.46
CA THR A 202 -23.29 6.27 33.69
C THR A 202 -23.00 7.29 34.80
N GLN A 203 -22.50 8.48 34.46
CA GLN A 203 -22.33 9.57 35.43
C GLN A 203 -23.67 10.14 35.91
N SER A 204 -24.65 10.28 35.02
CA SER A 204 -26.01 10.72 35.37
C SER A 204 -26.70 9.76 36.33
N LYS A 205 -26.56 8.44 36.11
CA LYS A 205 -27.10 7.41 37.03
C LYS A 205 -26.41 7.40 38.39
N LYS A 206 -25.10 7.65 38.47
CA LYS A 206 -24.38 7.80 39.75
C LYS A 206 -24.84 9.04 40.53
N LYS A 207 -25.10 10.17 39.86
CA LYS A 207 -25.55 11.41 40.52
C LYS A 207 -26.93 11.26 41.16
N VAL A 208 -27.87 10.61 40.49
CA VAL A 208 -29.22 10.28 41.02
C VAL A 208 -29.14 9.33 42.22
N GLN A 209 -28.17 8.42 42.26
CA GLN A 209 -28.01 7.46 43.36
C GLN A 209 -27.40 8.09 44.62
N VAL A 210 -26.58 9.13 44.48
CA VAL A 210 -26.02 9.88 45.62
C VAL A 210 -27.08 10.79 46.25
N GLU A 211 -27.93 11.41 45.44
CA GLU A 211 -29.02 12.28 45.91
C GLU A 211 -30.13 11.53 46.68
N ARG A 212 -30.36 10.25 46.35
CA ARG A 212 -31.31 9.41 47.10
C ARG A 212 -30.76 8.90 48.45
N LYS A 213 -29.44 8.87 48.64
CA LYS A 213 -28.81 8.45 49.91
C LYS A 213 -28.65 9.57 50.94
N SER A 214 -28.73 10.84 50.55
CA SER A 214 -28.64 11.98 51.48
C SER A 214 -29.94 12.33 52.19
N ARG A 215 -31.06 11.62 51.93
CA ARG A 215 -32.37 11.85 52.54
C ARG A 215 -32.83 10.77 53.54
N ALA A 216 -31.91 9.95 54.04
CA ALA A 216 -32.18 9.01 55.14
C ALA A 216 -31.57 9.54 56.45
N LYS A 217 -32.42 10.07 57.33
CA LYS A 217 -32.08 10.51 58.70
C LYS A 217 -31.76 9.29 59.61
N PRO A 218 -30.99 9.50 60.69
CA PRO A 218 -30.31 8.44 61.43
C PRO A 218 -31.23 7.76 62.45
N LYS A 219 -31.10 6.43 62.60
CA LYS A 219 -31.61 5.71 63.77
C LYS A 219 -30.45 5.33 64.69
N ARG A 220 -30.64 5.66 65.95
CA ARG A 220 -29.75 5.45 67.09
C ARG A 220 -29.83 4.01 67.60
N SER A 221 -28.74 3.62 68.24
CA SER A 221 -28.63 2.80 69.46
C SER A 221 -28.29 1.31 69.32
N THR A 222 -27.26 0.96 70.14
CA THR A 222 -27.03 -0.29 70.90
C THR A 222 -26.83 -1.56 70.09
N GLY A 223 -25.80 -2.38 70.26
CA GLY A 223 -24.73 -2.47 71.23
C GLY A 223 -24.24 -3.92 71.25
N LYS A 224 -22.92 -4.11 71.30
CA LYS A 224 -22.19 -5.19 72.01
C LYS A 224 -22.25 -6.65 71.46
N VAL A 225 -21.06 -7.27 71.54
CA VAL A 225 -20.74 -8.69 71.83
C VAL A 225 -20.23 -9.60 70.69
N VAL A 226 -18.89 -9.75 70.68
CA VAL A 226 -18.07 -11.00 70.78
C VAL A 226 -18.01 -12.02 69.62
N SER A 227 -16.76 -12.47 69.39
CA SER A 227 -16.33 -13.88 69.25
C SER A 227 -16.02 -14.47 67.86
N THR A 228 -14.75 -14.89 67.74
CA THR A 228 -14.19 -16.04 66.99
C THR A 228 -14.40 -16.05 65.47
N GLY A 229 -13.39 -16.00 64.61
CA GLY A 229 -12.21 -16.86 64.58
C GLY A 229 -12.39 -17.94 63.50
N ARG A 230 -11.71 -17.82 62.34
CA ARG A 230 -11.16 -18.97 61.60
C ARG A 230 -10.28 -18.57 60.41
N VAL A 231 -9.08 -19.14 60.48
CA VAL A 231 -8.05 -19.31 59.45
C VAL A 231 -8.55 -20.23 58.33
N THR A 232 -8.18 -19.98 57.06
CA THR A 232 -7.49 -20.97 56.18
C THR A 232 -7.15 -20.43 54.77
N LYS A 233 -5.82 -20.39 54.53
CA LYS A 233 -5.04 -20.84 53.34
C LYS A 233 -5.19 -20.16 51.96
N PRO A 234 -4.06 -19.63 51.41
CA PRO A 234 -3.80 -19.60 49.98
C PRO A 234 -2.96 -20.81 49.54
N ARG A 235 -3.32 -21.46 48.43
CA ARG A 235 -2.55 -22.50 47.72
C ARG A 235 -3.22 -22.66 46.34
N LYS A 236 -2.57 -22.69 45.18
CA LYS A 236 -1.23 -23.15 44.81
C LYS A 236 -0.73 -22.42 43.56
N SER A 237 0.58 -22.20 43.55
CA SER A 237 1.45 -22.19 42.37
C SER A 237 1.29 -23.45 41.52
N LYS A 238 1.33 -23.32 40.19
CA LYS A 238 1.81 -24.41 39.33
C LYS A 238 2.69 -23.85 38.21
N LEU A 239 3.98 -23.99 38.46
CA LEU A 239 5.06 -24.12 37.49
C LEU A 239 4.89 -25.48 36.77
N ILE A 240 4.91 -25.51 35.43
CA ILE A 240 5.41 -26.67 34.67
C ILE A 240 6.21 -26.13 33.48
N LYS A 241 7.53 -26.37 33.55
CA LYS A 241 8.47 -26.47 32.43
C LYS A 241 8.23 -27.80 31.71
N MET A 242 8.46 -27.84 30.40
CA MET A 242 9.28 -28.82 29.66
C MET A 242 8.99 -28.68 28.15
N LEU A 243 9.95 -28.22 27.34
CA LEU A 243 10.97 -29.02 26.65
C LEU A 243 10.38 -29.98 25.61
N GLY A 244 10.60 -29.64 24.34
CA GLY A 244 10.45 -30.51 23.18
C GLY A 244 11.41 -30.05 22.08
N LYS A 245 12.67 -30.47 22.22
CA LYS A 245 13.75 -30.39 21.22
C LYS A 245 13.64 -31.63 20.30
N LYS A 246 14.19 -31.51 19.08
CA LYS A 246 14.41 -32.51 18.00
C LYS A 246 13.27 -32.52 16.95
N ALA A 247 13.55 -32.57 15.65
CA ALA A 247 14.76 -32.93 14.92
C ALA A 247 15.07 -31.91 13.80
#